data_AF-A0A644SNL4-F1
#
_entry.id   AF-A0A644SNL4-F1
#
_cell.length_a   1.000
_cell.length_b   1.000
_cell.length_c   1.000
_cell.angle_alpha   90.00
_cell.angle_beta   90.00
_cell.angle_gamma   90.00
#
_symmetry.space_group_name_H-M   'P 1'
#
loop_
_entity.id
_entity.type
_entity.pdbx_description
1 polymer ?
#
loop_
_entity_poly.entity_id
_entity_poly.type
_entity_poly.pdbx_seq_one_letter_code
_entity_poly.pdbx_strand_id
1 'polypeptide(L)'
;MEMNVSTQEEQVVAKKVGGLNPAVVLPILYVIALGIYIFILGNPGNFKNEGVTGLSVAFSDVENKDLHPDSFMGIIYMGGPIVHILILFMITVIVFAIERFFVLRKAAGTGNLENFVIKVRNLLDKNKIDEAVEECDAQKGSVGNVVKEGLTTYKALANDTTLNKEQKMVALTKSIEEATTLEMPMLEKNMMILSTLGTVATLVALLGTVIGMIKSFQALGAAGGTPDAAALSIGISEALINTALGIGTSAIAIILYNFFTSKIDGLTYKIDEIGMSIQQSFAEFN
;
A
#
# COMPACT_ATOMS: atom_id res chain seq x y z
N MET A 1 14.58 -0.76 54.62
CA MET A 1 15.33 0.07 53.66
C MET A 1 15.25 -0.65 52.32
N GLU A 2 14.07 -0.56 51.70
CA GLU A 2 13.80 -1.24 50.42
C GLU A 2 14.14 -0.24 49.30
N MET A 3 15.13 -0.58 48.50
CA MET A 3 15.46 0.16 47.28
C MET A 3 14.42 -0.17 46.22
N ASN A 4 13.61 0.83 45.87
CA ASN A 4 12.78 0.79 44.68
C ASN A 4 13.66 1.12 43.47
N VAL A 5 14.01 0.09 42.68
CA VAL A 5 14.62 0.23 41.36
C VAL A 5 13.53 -0.06 40.34
N SER A 6 12.94 0.99 39.79
CA SER A 6 12.11 0.90 38.58
C SER A 6 12.19 2.20 37.78
N THR A 7 13.40 2.57 37.36
CA THR A 7 13.54 3.42 36.17
C THR A 7 13.29 2.52 34.97
N GLN A 8 12.05 2.49 34.50
CA GLN A 8 11.76 2.07 33.13
C GLN A 8 12.51 3.05 32.22
N GLU A 9 13.55 2.55 31.55
CA GLU A 9 14.06 3.21 30.35
C GLU A 9 12.93 3.20 29.32
N GLU A 10 12.24 4.33 29.22
CA GLU A 10 11.37 4.64 28.11
C GLU A 10 12.26 4.61 26.85
N GLN A 11 12.30 3.46 26.17
CA GLN A 11 12.80 3.40 24.80
C GLN A 11 11.93 4.34 24.00
N VAL A 12 12.44 5.55 23.75
CA VAL A 12 11.86 6.50 22.82
C VAL A 12 12.03 5.87 21.44
N VAL A 13 11.09 4.99 21.08
CA VAL A 13 10.94 4.47 19.72
C VAL A 13 10.70 5.69 18.87
N ALA A 14 11.76 6.18 18.22
CA ALA A 14 11.69 7.29 17.31
C ALA A 14 10.61 6.96 16.28
N LYS A 15 9.46 7.61 16.40
CA LYS A 15 8.32 7.44 15.52
C LYS A 15 8.76 7.91 14.14
N LYS A 16 9.37 7.04 13.34
CA LYS A 16 9.69 7.31 11.94
C LYS A 16 8.35 7.48 11.22
N VAL A 17 7.92 8.74 11.09
CA VAL A 17 6.72 9.17 10.36
C VAL A 17 6.98 9.02 8.85
N GLY A 18 7.21 7.79 8.41
CA GLY A 18 7.25 7.44 6.99
C GLY A 18 5.85 7.01 6.58
N GLY A 19 5.13 7.81 5.81
CA GLY A 19 3.91 7.38 5.13
C GLY A 19 2.59 7.87 5.72
N LEU A 20 1.58 7.90 4.86
CA LEU A 20 0.22 8.38 5.14
C LEU A 20 -0.44 7.59 6.28
N ASN A 21 -1.29 8.25 7.07
CA ASN A 21 -2.12 7.63 8.09
C ASN A 21 -3.50 7.27 7.50
N PRO A 22 -3.83 5.97 7.37
CA PRO A 22 -5.10 5.54 6.78
C PRO A 22 -6.34 6.07 7.51
N ALA A 23 -6.29 6.22 8.83
CA ALA A 23 -7.43 6.68 9.63
C ALA A 23 -7.87 8.11 9.27
N VAL A 24 -6.94 8.94 8.80
CA VAL A 24 -7.21 10.33 8.38
C VAL A 24 -7.47 10.40 6.88
N VAL A 25 -6.71 9.64 6.08
CA VAL A 25 -6.78 9.71 4.62
C VAL A 25 -8.07 9.08 4.09
N LEU A 26 -8.49 7.92 4.61
CA LEU A 26 -9.66 7.21 4.06
C LEU A 26 -10.96 8.02 4.13
N PRO A 27 -11.31 8.71 5.24
CA PRO A 27 -12.49 9.59 5.26
C PRO A 27 -12.44 10.70 4.22
N ILE A 28 -11.27 11.32 4.00
CA ILE A 28 -11.09 12.37 2.99
C ILE A 28 -11.30 11.79 1.60
N LEU A 29 -10.71 10.63 1.31
CA LEU A 29 -10.88 9.96 0.02
C LEU A 29 -12.34 9.54 -0.21
N TYR A 30 -13.08 9.19 0.84
CA TYR A 30 -14.49 8.87 0.72
C TYR A 30 -15.33 10.08 0.31
N VAL A 31 -15.08 11.25 0.93
CA VAL A 31 -15.74 12.51 0.53
C VAL A 31 -15.42 12.84 -0.94
N ILE A 32 -14.16 12.66 -1.36
CA ILE A 32 -13.76 12.85 -2.76
C ILE A 32 -14.48 11.88 -3.68
N ALA A 33 -14.53 10.59 -3.35
CA ALA A 33 -15.20 9.56 -4.15
C ALA A 33 -16.70 9.83 -4.30
N LEU A 34 -17.36 10.27 -3.22
CA LEU A 34 -18.75 10.68 -3.23
C LEU A 34 -18.96 11.95 -4.07
N GLY A 35 -18.06 12.92 -3.98
CA GLY A 35 -18.06 14.11 -4.83
C GLY A 35 -17.90 13.77 -6.32
N ILE A 36 -17.02 12.83 -6.67
CA ILE A 36 -16.85 12.35 -8.05
C ILE A 36 -18.15 11.69 -8.55
N TYR A 37 -18.74 10.82 -7.73
CA TYR A 37 -20.00 10.16 -8.08
C TYR A 37 -21.13 11.16 -8.33
N ILE A 38 -21.32 12.12 -7.42
CA ILE A 38 -22.41 13.10 -7.52
C ILE A 38 -22.15 14.12 -8.62
N PHE A 39 -21.01 14.81 -8.61
CA PHE A 39 -20.81 16.00 -9.43
C PHE A 39 -20.15 15.73 -10.79
N ILE A 40 -19.34 14.67 -10.91
CA ILE A 40 -18.66 14.33 -12.17
C ILE A 40 -19.47 13.32 -12.95
N LEU A 41 -19.81 12.18 -12.34
CA LEU A 41 -20.59 11.14 -13.01
C LEU A 41 -22.05 11.54 -13.16
N GLY A 42 -22.64 12.09 -12.10
CA GLY A 42 -23.99 12.64 -12.12
C GLY A 42 -24.13 13.99 -12.81
N ASN A 43 -23.12 14.48 -13.54
CA ASN A 43 -23.24 15.72 -14.29
C ASN A 43 -24.36 15.61 -15.36
N PRO A 44 -25.31 16.56 -15.45
CA PRO A 44 -26.38 16.52 -16.45
C PRO A 44 -25.90 16.37 -17.89
N GLY A 45 -24.73 16.92 -18.23
CA GLY A 45 -24.14 16.79 -19.57
C GLY A 45 -23.75 15.37 -19.97
N ASN A 46 -23.81 14.41 -19.04
CA ASN A 46 -23.62 12.99 -19.34
C ASN A 46 -24.90 12.28 -19.80
N PHE A 47 -26.06 12.95 -19.83
CA PHE A 47 -27.37 12.36 -20.12
C PHE A 47 -28.10 13.09 -21.24
N LYS A 48 -28.93 12.37 -22.00
CA LYS A 48 -29.65 12.88 -23.19
C LYS A 48 -30.96 13.65 -22.89
N ASN A 49 -31.34 13.82 -21.62
CA ASN A 49 -32.70 14.24 -21.29
C ASN A 49 -32.92 15.75 -21.31
N GLU A 50 -34.01 16.17 -21.97
CA GLU A 50 -34.62 17.49 -21.80
C GLU A 50 -35.28 17.55 -20.41
N GLY A 51 -34.73 18.37 -19.49
CA GLY A 51 -35.27 18.60 -18.15
C GLY A 51 -34.31 18.29 -16.99
N VAL A 52 -33.17 17.66 -17.27
CA VAL A 52 -32.11 17.48 -16.28
C VAL A 52 -31.32 18.79 -16.16
N THR A 53 -31.72 19.65 -15.23
CA THR A 53 -31.06 20.92 -14.95
C THR A 53 -30.53 20.96 -13.52
N GLY A 54 -29.39 21.60 -13.30
CA GLY A 54 -28.79 21.76 -11.97
C GLY A 54 -27.34 21.30 -11.90
N LEU A 55 -26.83 21.09 -10.68
CA LEU A 55 -25.44 20.69 -10.44
C LEU A 55 -25.19 19.19 -10.62
N SER A 56 -26.22 18.36 -10.42
CA SER A 56 -26.15 16.91 -10.54
C SER A 56 -27.54 16.31 -10.69
N VAL A 57 -27.63 15.22 -11.45
CA VAL A 57 -28.86 14.39 -11.57
C VAL A 57 -29.25 13.75 -10.23
N ALA A 58 -28.30 13.61 -9.29
CA ALA A 58 -28.56 13.10 -7.95
C ALA A 58 -29.52 13.99 -7.12
N PHE A 59 -29.64 15.26 -7.49
CA PHE A 59 -30.53 16.23 -6.84
C PHE A 59 -31.72 16.62 -7.72
N SER A 60 -31.91 15.94 -8.86
CA SER A 60 -33.03 16.17 -9.76
C SER A 60 -34.21 15.28 -9.41
N ASP A 61 -35.42 15.74 -9.70
CA ASP A 61 -36.66 14.96 -9.50
C ASP A 61 -36.87 13.88 -10.58
N VAL A 62 -35.87 13.62 -11.42
CA VAL A 62 -35.94 12.64 -12.52
C VAL A 62 -35.67 11.25 -11.97
N GLU A 63 -36.59 10.31 -12.23
CA GLU A 63 -36.39 8.92 -11.85
C GLU A 63 -35.26 8.28 -12.67
N ASN A 64 -34.49 7.39 -12.04
CA ASN A 64 -33.38 6.68 -12.71
C ASN A 64 -33.80 5.91 -13.98
N LYS A 65 -35.06 5.49 -14.08
CA LYS A 65 -35.57 4.78 -15.27
C LYS A 65 -35.65 5.67 -16.51
N ASP A 66 -35.84 6.97 -16.29
CA ASP A 66 -36.01 7.95 -17.35
C ASP A 66 -34.65 8.54 -17.74
N LEU A 67 -33.61 8.39 -16.92
CA LEU A 67 -32.25 8.83 -17.25
C LEU A 67 -31.68 7.99 -18.40
N HIS A 68 -31.27 8.65 -19.47
CA HIS A 68 -30.61 8.00 -20.60
C HIS A 68 -29.16 8.50 -20.71
N PRO A 69 -28.16 7.66 -20.40
CA PRO A 69 -26.76 8.07 -20.48
C PRO A 69 -26.34 8.30 -21.94
N ASP A 70 -25.69 9.44 -22.20
CA ASP A 70 -25.05 9.77 -23.48
C ASP A 70 -23.56 9.44 -23.46
N SER A 71 -22.91 9.65 -22.31
CA SER A 71 -21.48 9.45 -22.14
C SER A 71 -21.18 8.21 -21.29
N PHE A 72 -19.96 7.71 -21.41
CA PHE A 72 -19.46 6.62 -20.56
C PHE A 72 -19.53 6.95 -19.07
N MET A 73 -19.37 8.22 -18.69
CA MET A 73 -19.50 8.66 -17.30
C MET A 73 -20.93 8.54 -16.79
N GLY A 74 -21.92 8.86 -17.64
CA GLY A 74 -23.33 8.64 -17.36
C GLY A 74 -23.65 7.16 -17.21
N ILE A 75 -23.05 6.29 -18.05
CA ILE A 75 -23.19 4.84 -17.90
C ILE A 75 -22.67 4.41 -16.53
N ILE A 76 -21.48 4.86 -16.11
CA ILE A 76 -20.93 4.49 -14.79
C ILE A 76 -21.84 4.98 -13.64
N TYR A 77 -22.41 6.18 -13.73
CA TYR A 77 -23.35 6.70 -12.73
C TYR A 77 -24.54 5.76 -12.50
N MET A 78 -25.05 5.17 -13.58
CA MET A 78 -26.15 4.20 -13.55
C MET A 78 -25.79 2.87 -12.89
N GLY A 79 -24.52 2.64 -12.57
CA GLY A 79 -24.05 1.53 -11.72
C GLY A 79 -24.53 1.63 -10.26
N GLY A 80 -25.22 2.71 -9.91
CA GLY A 80 -25.92 2.84 -8.63
C GLY A 80 -25.00 3.15 -7.46
N PRO A 81 -25.50 3.01 -6.22
CA PRO A 81 -24.80 3.47 -5.02
C PRO A 81 -23.53 2.67 -4.72
N ILE A 82 -23.28 1.49 -5.29
CA ILE A 82 -22.03 0.77 -5.03
C ILE A 82 -20.83 1.40 -5.77
N VAL A 83 -21.09 2.15 -6.84
CA VAL A 83 -20.06 2.79 -7.66
C VAL A 83 -19.18 3.74 -6.85
N HIS A 84 -19.73 4.58 -5.96
CA HIS A 84 -18.90 5.50 -5.17
C HIS A 84 -17.99 4.77 -4.16
N ILE A 85 -18.38 3.59 -3.70
CA ILE A 85 -17.53 2.71 -2.87
C ILE A 85 -16.38 2.13 -3.72
N LEU A 86 -16.67 1.68 -4.95
CA LEU A 86 -15.65 1.17 -5.87
C LEU A 86 -14.67 2.28 -6.32
N ILE A 87 -15.16 3.51 -6.51
CA ILE A 87 -14.31 4.69 -6.76
C ILE A 87 -13.41 4.97 -5.57
N LEU A 88 -13.93 4.92 -4.33
CA LEU A 88 -13.12 5.04 -3.12
C LEU A 88 -11.98 4.01 -3.14
N PHE A 89 -12.27 2.75 -3.46
CA PHE A 89 -11.25 1.71 -3.51
C PHE A 89 -10.18 2.02 -4.57
N MET A 90 -10.57 2.39 -5.78
CA MET A 90 -9.63 2.77 -6.85
C MET A 90 -8.72 3.93 -6.44
N ILE A 91 -9.30 5.00 -5.89
CA ILE A 91 -8.52 6.18 -5.46
C ILE A 91 -7.59 5.81 -4.30
N THR A 92 -8.06 4.98 -3.36
CA THR A 92 -7.24 4.48 -2.25
C THR A 92 -6.04 3.69 -2.78
N VAL A 93 -6.24 2.79 -3.75
CA VAL A 93 -5.15 2.04 -4.39
C VAL A 93 -4.12 2.99 -5.01
N ILE A 94 -4.57 4.00 -5.76
CA ILE A 94 -3.69 4.98 -6.42
C ILE A 94 -2.89 5.78 -5.39
N VAL A 95 -3.56 6.32 -4.37
CA VAL A 95 -2.93 7.16 -3.34
C VAL A 95 -1.86 6.39 -2.55
N PHE A 96 -2.20 5.18 -2.08
CA PHE A 96 -1.24 4.36 -1.34
C PHE A 96 -0.13 3.78 -2.23
N ALA A 97 -0.39 3.55 -3.51
CA ALA A 97 0.66 3.15 -4.44
C ALA A 97 1.69 4.27 -4.68
N ILE A 98 1.22 5.51 -4.86
CA ILE A 98 2.11 6.67 -4.97
C ILE A 98 2.91 6.86 -3.69
N GLU A 99 2.26 6.77 -2.52
CA GLU A 99 2.91 6.82 -1.21
C GLU A 99 4.01 5.76 -1.08
N ARG A 100 3.72 4.51 -1.44
CA ARG A 100 4.69 3.41 -1.44
C ARG A 100 5.86 3.63 -2.37
N PHE A 101 5.60 4.14 -3.58
CA PHE A 101 6.68 4.45 -4.53
C PHE A 101 7.70 5.43 -3.91
N PHE A 102 7.22 6.50 -3.27
CA PHE A 102 8.11 7.48 -2.63
C PHE A 102 8.82 6.94 -1.38
N VAL A 103 8.12 6.19 -0.54
CA VAL A 103 8.74 5.65 0.70
C VAL A 103 9.77 4.58 0.38
N LEU A 104 9.49 3.64 -0.52
CA LEU A 104 10.46 2.62 -0.92
C LEU A 104 11.66 3.22 -1.64
N ARG A 105 11.44 4.25 -2.46
CA ARG A 105 12.56 5.01 -3.07
C ARG A 105 13.42 5.70 -2.01
N LYS A 106 12.81 6.27 -0.96
CA LYS A 106 13.56 6.85 0.17
C LYS A 106 14.26 5.79 1.01
N ALA A 107 13.66 4.61 1.18
CA ALA A 107 14.23 3.50 1.93
C ALA A 107 15.44 2.86 1.22
N ALA A 108 15.46 2.87 -0.11
CA ALA A 108 16.63 2.44 -0.89
C ALA A 108 17.86 3.34 -0.69
N GLY A 109 17.68 4.58 -0.21
CA GLY A 109 18.75 5.55 0.02
C GLY A 109 18.87 6.61 -1.09
N THR A 110 19.91 7.43 -1.01
CA THR A 110 20.15 8.54 -1.95
C THR A 110 20.97 8.13 -3.18
N GLY A 111 21.76 7.08 -3.08
CA GLY A 111 22.62 6.57 -4.15
C GLY A 111 22.04 5.36 -4.89
N ASN A 112 22.77 4.90 -5.91
CA ASN A 112 22.50 3.63 -6.57
C ASN A 112 22.83 2.48 -5.59
N LEU A 113 21.84 1.64 -5.32
CA LEU A 113 21.92 0.58 -4.31
C LEU A 113 22.94 -0.50 -4.68
N GLU A 114 23.02 -0.88 -5.95
CA GLU A 114 23.97 -1.89 -6.42
C GLU A 114 25.42 -1.43 -6.26
N ASN A 115 25.70 -0.17 -6.63
CA ASN A 115 27.02 0.43 -6.44
C ASN A 115 27.38 0.56 -4.96
N PHE A 116 26.41 0.88 -4.10
CA PHE A 116 26.62 0.89 -2.65
C PHE A 116 27.04 -0.49 -2.14
N VAL A 117 26.31 -1.55 -2.52
CA VAL A 117 26.64 -2.93 -2.13
C VAL A 117 28.05 -3.32 -2.56
N ILE A 118 28.40 -3.05 -3.82
CA ILE A 118 29.73 -3.35 -4.37
C ILE A 118 30.83 -2.59 -3.60
N LYS A 119 30.62 -1.30 -3.32
CA LYS A 119 31.58 -0.49 -2.57
C LYS A 119 31.81 -1.00 -1.15
N VAL A 120 30.72 -1.24 -0.40
CA VAL A 120 30.82 -1.73 0.99
C VAL A 120 31.57 -3.06 1.04
N ARG A 121 31.25 -4.00 0.13
CA ARG A 121 31.97 -5.28 0.03
C ARG A 121 33.46 -5.10 -0.21
N ASN A 122 33.83 -4.25 -1.19
CA ASN A 122 35.24 -3.95 -1.46
C ASN A 122 35.98 -3.30 -0.27
N LEU A 123 35.29 -2.56 0.59
CA LEU A 123 35.86 -1.98 1.81
C LEU A 123 36.03 -3.03 2.91
N LEU A 124 35.05 -3.93 3.06
CA LEU A 124 35.09 -5.06 3.98
C LEU A 124 36.22 -6.04 3.65
N ASP A 125 36.45 -6.34 2.37
CA ASP A 125 37.55 -7.20 1.91
C ASP A 125 38.94 -6.61 2.24
N LYS A 126 39.02 -5.30 2.43
CA LYS A 126 40.24 -4.56 2.78
C LYS A 126 40.33 -4.22 4.27
N ASN A 127 39.40 -4.74 5.08
CA ASN A 127 39.25 -4.42 6.50
C ASN A 127 39.11 -2.91 6.80
N LYS A 128 38.54 -2.14 5.87
CA LYS A 128 38.33 -0.69 5.99
C LYS A 128 36.94 -0.40 6.57
N ILE A 129 36.72 -0.81 7.82
CA ILE A 129 35.40 -0.76 8.47
C ILE A 129 34.91 0.68 8.67
N ASP A 130 35.80 1.62 9.00
CA ASP A 130 35.44 3.03 9.19
C ASP A 130 34.94 3.68 7.89
N GLU A 131 35.65 3.45 6.78
CA GLU A 131 35.22 3.91 5.45
C GLU A 131 33.88 3.28 5.03
N ALA A 132 33.63 2.02 5.41
CA ALA A 132 32.36 1.35 5.13
C ALA A 132 31.19 1.98 5.91
N VAL A 133 31.43 2.41 7.16
CA VAL A 133 30.43 3.14 7.96
C VAL A 133 30.14 4.52 7.33
N GLU A 134 31.15 5.23 6.85
CA GLU A 134 30.98 6.51 6.15
C GLU A 134 30.14 6.37 4.86
N GLU A 135 30.36 5.31 4.07
CA GLU A 135 29.54 5.03 2.89
C GLU A 135 28.07 4.72 3.28
N CYS A 136 27.83 4.10 4.44
CA CYS A 136 26.47 3.88 4.93
C CYS A 136 25.77 5.20 5.31
N ASP A 137 26.49 6.11 5.94
CA ASP A 137 26.00 7.46 6.27
C ASP A 137 25.71 8.30 5.03
N ALA A 138 26.50 8.11 3.98
CA ALA A 138 26.26 8.72 2.67
C ALA A 138 25.04 8.11 1.96
N GLN A 139 24.86 6.78 2.01
CA GLN A 139 23.75 6.09 1.36
C GLN A 139 22.39 6.40 2.02
N LYS A 140 22.34 6.45 3.35
CA LYS A 140 21.10 6.61 4.13
C LYS A 140 20.06 5.52 3.79
N GLY A 141 18.82 5.73 4.24
CA GLY A 141 17.73 4.77 3.98
C GLY A 141 17.81 3.54 4.87
N SER A 142 16.90 2.59 4.66
CA SER A 142 16.81 1.38 5.49
C SER A 142 18.02 0.48 5.29
N VAL A 143 18.45 0.26 4.03
CA VAL A 143 19.63 -0.59 3.76
C VAL A 143 20.88 0.01 4.40
N GLY A 144 21.11 1.32 4.25
CA GLY A 144 22.24 1.99 4.88
C GLY A 144 22.21 1.91 6.41
N ASN A 145 21.04 2.11 7.03
CA ASN A 145 20.90 2.03 8.49
C ASN A 145 21.21 0.62 9.03
N VAL A 146 20.68 -0.43 8.40
CA VAL A 146 20.89 -1.81 8.85
C VAL A 146 22.35 -2.22 8.70
N VAL A 147 22.96 -1.91 7.55
CA VAL A 147 24.38 -2.20 7.32
C VAL A 147 25.25 -1.43 8.30
N LYS A 148 24.94 -0.16 8.56
CA LYS A 148 25.66 0.65 9.56
C LYS A 148 25.59 0.04 10.96
N GLU A 149 24.43 -0.44 11.36
CA GLU A 149 24.27 -1.11 12.67
C GLU A 149 25.14 -2.36 12.74
N GLY A 150 25.12 -3.20 11.70
CA GLY A 150 25.99 -4.37 11.59
C GLY A 150 27.48 -4.03 11.68
N LEU A 151 27.93 -2.99 10.99
CA LEU A 151 29.34 -2.51 11.05
C LEU A 151 29.70 -1.90 12.41
N THR A 152 28.73 -1.25 13.08
CA THR A 152 28.95 -0.68 14.41
C THR A 152 29.11 -1.80 15.45
N THR A 153 28.25 -2.82 15.37
CA THR A 153 28.36 -4.04 16.18
C THR A 153 29.64 -4.82 15.89
N TYR A 154 30.05 -4.92 14.62
CA TYR A 154 31.35 -5.48 14.23
C TYR A 154 32.48 -4.82 15.03
N LYS A 155 32.55 -3.48 15.05
CA LYS A 155 33.60 -2.74 15.76
C LYS A 155 33.54 -2.95 17.27
N ALA A 156 32.34 -3.01 17.84
CA ALA A 156 32.17 -3.25 19.27
C ALA A 156 32.69 -4.66 19.66
N LEU A 157 32.31 -5.69 18.89
CA LEU A 157 32.70 -7.08 19.15
C LEU A 157 34.17 -7.37 18.84
N ALA A 158 34.78 -6.67 17.89
CA ALA A 158 36.21 -6.76 17.62
C ALA A 158 37.04 -6.41 18.87
N ASN A 159 36.61 -5.40 19.63
CA ASN A 159 37.30 -4.94 20.84
C ASN A 159 36.87 -5.68 22.13
N ASP A 160 35.83 -6.52 22.07
CA ASP A 160 35.33 -7.28 23.23
C ASP A 160 36.27 -8.44 23.57
N THR A 161 36.79 -8.52 24.80
CA THR A 161 37.66 -9.63 25.25
C THR A 161 36.93 -10.70 26.06
N THR A 162 35.64 -10.52 26.32
CA THR A 162 34.83 -11.40 27.18
C THR A 162 34.19 -12.54 26.41
N LEU A 163 33.87 -12.33 25.14
CA LEU A 163 33.24 -13.32 24.27
C LEU A 163 34.26 -14.08 23.44
N ASN A 164 34.03 -15.37 23.24
CA ASN A 164 34.79 -16.17 22.28
C ASN A 164 34.35 -15.86 20.82
N LYS A 165 35.13 -16.31 19.83
CA LYS A 165 34.88 -16.01 18.42
C LYS A 165 33.48 -16.46 17.94
N GLU A 166 33.02 -17.62 18.37
CA GLU A 166 31.70 -18.14 18.01
C GLU A 166 30.58 -17.29 18.59
N GLN A 167 30.69 -16.90 19.87
CA GLN A 167 29.73 -16.02 20.54
C GLN A 167 29.67 -14.63 19.89
N LYS A 168 30.83 -14.07 19.52
CA LYS A 168 30.88 -12.81 18.76
C LYS A 168 30.16 -12.94 17.43
N MET A 169 30.36 -14.06 16.72
CA MET A 169 29.70 -14.25 15.43
C MET A 169 28.18 -14.37 15.55
N VAL A 170 27.70 -15.12 16.53
CA VAL A 170 26.26 -15.20 16.82
C VAL A 170 25.70 -13.82 17.19
N ALA A 171 26.40 -13.05 18.01
CA ALA A 171 25.97 -11.69 18.39
C ALA A 171 25.91 -10.74 17.18
N LEU A 172 26.88 -10.83 16.27
CA LEU A 172 26.90 -10.02 15.04
C LEU A 172 25.73 -10.36 14.11
N THR A 173 25.50 -11.63 13.84
CA THR A 173 24.36 -12.09 13.02
C THR A 173 23.05 -11.63 13.62
N LYS A 174 22.88 -11.82 14.94
CA LYS A 174 21.68 -11.41 15.66
C LYS A 174 21.44 -9.90 15.56
N SER A 175 22.48 -9.08 15.69
CA SER A 175 22.35 -7.62 15.55
C SER A 175 21.88 -7.20 14.17
N ILE A 176 22.39 -7.83 13.10
CA ILE A 176 21.95 -7.56 11.73
C ILE A 176 20.49 -7.96 11.54
N GLU A 177 20.09 -9.15 12.00
CA GLU A 177 18.71 -9.65 11.92
C GLU A 177 17.72 -8.76 12.70
N GLU A 178 18.08 -8.33 13.91
CA GLU A 178 17.28 -7.41 14.72
C GLU A 178 17.12 -6.06 14.02
N ALA A 179 18.21 -5.49 13.48
CA ALA A 179 18.17 -4.23 12.75
C ALA A 179 17.28 -4.33 11.49
N THR A 180 17.39 -5.42 10.72
CA THR A 180 16.49 -5.70 9.58
C THR A 180 15.04 -5.74 10.02
N THR A 181 14.75 -6.49 11.08
CA THR A 181 13.40 -6.66 11.63
C THR A 181 12.79 -5.34 12.08
N LEU A 182 13.59 -4.43 12.65
CA LEU A 182 13.13 -3.11 13.08
C LEU A 182 12.80 -2.17 11.92
N GLU A 183 13.39 -2.36 10.74
CA GLU A 183 13.11 -1.55 9.54
C GLU A 183 11.93 -2.11 8.71
N MET A 184 11.66 -3.42 8.78
CA MET A 184 10.58 -4.08 8.02
C MET A 184 9.20 -3.42 8.16
N PRO A 185 8.71 -3.05 9.37
CA PRO A 185 7.42 -2.39 9.51
C PRO A 185 7.28 -1.09 8.71
N MET A 186 8.37 -0.37 8.47
CA MET A 186 8.36 0.85 7.66
C MET A 186 8.26 0.54 6.16
N LEU A 187 8.91 -0.53 5.71
CA LEU A 187 8.86 -1.01 4.33
C LEU A 187 7.47 -1.56 3.97
N GLU A 188 6.87 -2.32 4.88
CA GLU A 188 5.57 -2.97 4.69
C GLU A 188 4.37 -2.09 5.03
N LYS A 189 4.59 -0.90 5.59
CA LYS A 189 3.51 0.00 5.97
C LYS A 189 2.53 0.22 4.82
N ASN A 190 1.23 0.11 5.12
CA ASN A 190 0.11 0.27 4.18
C ASN A 190 0.00 -0.81 3.08
N MET A 191 0.91 -1.78 2.99
CA MET A 191 0.81 -2.90 2.04
C MET A 191 -0.45 -3.74 2.27
N MET A 192 -0.86 -3.88 3.54
CA MET A 192 -2.10 -4.57 3.91
C MET A 192 -3.33 -3.94 3.25
N ILE A 193 -3.36 -2.63 3.01
CA ILE A 193 -4.49 -1.96 2.36
C ILE A 193 -4.58 -2.40 0.89
N LEU A 194 -3.45 -2.42 0.17
CA LEU A 194 -3.42 -2.86 -1.23
C LEU A 194 -3.82 -4.34 -1.35
N SER A 195 -3.28 -5.20 -0.48
CA SER A 195 -3.64 -6.63 -0.42
C SER A 195 -5.15 -6.81 -0.15
N THR A 196 -5.67 -6.11 0.85
CA THR A 196 -7.08 -6.20 1.24
C THR A 196 -8.00 -5.72 0.12
N LEU A 197 -7.68 -4.59 -0.52
CA LEU A 197 -8.47 -4.08 -1.65
C LEU A 197 -8.41 -4.99 -2.88
N GLY A 198 -7.33 -5.77 -3.03
CA GLY A 198 -7.23 -6.84 -4.01
C GLY A 198 -8.37 -7.85 -3.93
N THR A 199 -8.85 -8.17 -2.72
CA THR A 199 -9.96 -9.12 -2.52
C THR A 199 -11.29 -8.42 -2.26
N VAL A 200 -11.30 -7.37 -1.44
CA VAL A 200 -12.54 -6.70 -1.03
C VAL A 200 -13.23 -6.00 -2.21
N ALA A 201 -12.48 -5.47 -3.18
CA ALA A 201 -13.08 -4.82 -4.35
C ALA A 201 -13.91 -5.79 -5.21
N THR A 202 -13.47 -7.04 -5.39
CA THR A 202 -14.27 -8.04 -6.11
C THR A 202 -15.48 -8.48 -5.31
N LEU A 203 -15.34 -8.67 -3.99
CA LEU A 203 -16.46 -9.03 -3.12
C LEU A 203 -17.55 -7.96 -3.10
N VAL A 204 -17.17 -6.68 -3.05
CA VAL A 204 -18.12 -5.55 -3.11
C VAL A 204 -18.79 -5.46 -4.49
N ALA A 205 -18.06 -5.75 -5.56
CA ALA A 205 -18.67 -5.82 -6.89
C ALA A 205 -19.66 -6.97 -7.05
N LEU A 206 -19.34 -8.16 -6.51
CA LEU A 206 -20.28 -9.28 -6.45
C LEU A 206 -21.50 -8.95 -5.60
N LEU A 207 -21.35 -8.20 -4.51
CA LEU A 207 -22.49 -7.69 -3.76
C LEU A 207 -23.37 -6.78 -4.64
N GLY A 208 -22.76 -5.93 -5.48
CA GLY A 208 -23.47 -5.08 -6.43
C GLY A 208 -24.23 -5.86 -7.49
N THR A 209 -23.70 -6.98 -7.98
CA THR A 209 -24.43 -7.83 -8.92
C THR A 209 -25.64 -8.48 -8.26
N VAL A 210 -25.48 -8.99 -7.04
CA VAL A 210 -26.57 -9.59 -6.28
C VAL A 210 -27.69 -8.57 -6.04
N ILE A 211 -27.33 -7.35 -5.61
CA ILE A 211 -28.32 -6.28 -5.37
C ILE A 211 -29.02 -5.87 -6.68
N GLY A 212 -28.28 -5.70 -7.79
CA GLY A 212 -28.86 -5.36 -9.09
C GLY A 212 -29.83 -6.43 -9.60
N MET A 213 -29.48 -7.72 -9.44
CA MET A 213 -30.36 -8.83 -9.79
C MET A 213 -31.59 -8.93 -8.88
N ILE A 214 -31.45 -8.68 -7.57
CA ILE A 214 -32.60 -8.64 -6.65
C ILE A 214 -33.59 -7.56 -7.07
N LYS A 215 -33.11 -6.33 -7.36
CA LYS A 215 -33.96 -5.24 -7.86
C LYS A 215 -34.66 -5.61 -9.17
N SER A 216 -33.93 -6.23 -10.09
CA SER A 216 -34.43 -6.67 -11.40
C SER A 216 -35.61 -7.64 -11.26
N PHE A 217 -35.47 -8.66 -10.40
CA PHE A 217 -36.54 -9.65 -10.18
C PHE A 217 -37.71 -9.11 -9.34
N GLN A 218 -37.45 -8.20 -8.41
CA GLN A 218 -38.52 -7.52 -7.66
C GLN A 218 -39.41 -6.68 -8.57
N ALA A 219 -38.82 -5.92 -9.51
CA ALA A 219 -39.57 -5.14 -10.49
C ALA A 219 -40.46 -6.04 -11.38
N LEU A 220 -39.93 -7.19 -11.81
CA LEU A 220 -40.69 -8.17 -12.59
C LEU A 220 -41.88 -8.76 -11.81
N GLY A 221 -41.70 -9.07 -10.53
CA GLY A 221 -42.77 -9.61 -9.68
C GLY A 221 -43.87 -8.59 -9.36
N ALA A 222 -43.50 -7.31 -9.19
CA ALA A 222 -44.45 -6.23 -8.92
C ALA A 222 -45.32 -5.89 -10.15
N ALA A 223 -44.82 -6.12 -11.36
CA ALA A 223 -45.52 -5.85 -12.62
C ALA A 223 -46.60 -6.90 -12.99
N GLY A 224 -47.02 -7.76 -12.05
CA GLY A 224 -48.13 -8.69 -12.24
C GLY A 224 -47.91 -9.73 -13.34
N GLY A 225 -46.65 -10.02 -13.69
CA GLY A 225 -46.28 -10.99 -14.73
C GLY A 225 -46.09 -10.42 -16.14
N THR A 226 -46.29 -9.11 -16.36
CA THR A 226 -45.86 -8.44 -17.60
C THR A 226 -44.44 -7.93 -17.41
N PRO A 227 -43.44 -8.41 -18.17
CA PRO A 227 -42.06 -7.97 -17.98
C PRO A 227 -41.87 -6.48 -18.29
N ASP A 228 -41.52 -5.69 -17.28
CA ASP A 228 -40.92 -4.37 -17.50
C ASP A 228 -39.47 -4.56 -17.95
N ALA A 229 -39.30 -4.69 -19.27
CA ALA A 229 -38.00 -4.91 -19.89
C ALA A 229 -37.01 -3.77 -19.63
N ALA A 230 -37.49 -2.54 -19.42
CA ALA A 230 -36.65 -1.39 -19.12
C ALA A 230 -36.09 -1.48 -17.71
N ALA A 231 -36.94 -1.72 -16.70
CA ALA A 231 -36.50 -1.90 -15.32
C ALA A 231 -35.53 -3.09 -15.16
N LEU A 232 -35.80 -4.20 -15.87
CA LEU A 232 -34.91 -5.36 -15.91
C LEU A 232 -33.52 -5.01 -16.49
N SER A 233 -33.50 -4.29 -17.61
CA SER A 233 -32.26 -3.91 -18.29
C SER A 233 -31.40 -2.96 -17.44
N ILE A 234 -32.03 -2.05 -16.69
CA ILE A 234 -31.33 -1.14 -15.76
C ILE A 234 -30.63 -1.93 -14.66
N GLY A 235 -31.32 -2.85 -13.99
CA GLY A 235 -30.71 -3.62 -12.90
C GLY A 235 -29.60 -4.58 -13.37
N ILE A 236 -29.71 -5.14 -14.58
CA ILE A 236 -28.62 -5.93 -15.20
C ILE A 236 -27.43 -5.02 -15.54
N SER A 237 -27.69 -3.82 -16.08
CA SER A 237 -26.63 -2.84 -16.36
C SER A 237 -25.91 -2.43 -15.08
N GLU A 238 -26.64 -2.16 -14.00
CA GLU A 238 -26.12 -1.83 -12.67
C GLU A 238 -25.13 -2.92 -12.19
N ALA A 239 -25.53 -4.18 -12.31
CA ALA A 239 -24.72 -5.34 -11.96
C ALA A 239 -23.42 -5.43 -12.78
N LEU A 240 -23.51 -5.25 -14.10
CA LEU A 240 -22.35 -5.36 -15.00
C LEU A 240 -21.32 -4.24 -14.75
N ILE A 241 -21.77 -3.01 -14.50
CA ILE A 241 -20.89 -1.88 -14.20
C ILE A 241 -20.13 -2.11 -12.89
N ASN A 242 -20.84 -2.55 -11.84
CA ASN A 242 -20.22 -2.86 -10.55
C ASN A 242 -19.16 -3.96 -10.70
N THR A 243 -19.45 -4.99 -11.49
CA THR A 243 -18.49 -6.06 -11.81
C THR A 243 -17.23 -5.53 -12.47
N ALA A 244 -17.39 -4.76 -13.55
CA ALA A 244 -16.26 -4.23 -14.31
C ALA A 244 -15.34 -3.35 -13.43
N LEU A 245 -15.93 -2.47 -12.62
CA LEU A 245 -15.18 -1.59 -11.73
C LEU A 245 -14.46 -2.35 -10.60
N GLY A 246 -15.11 -3.33 -9.98
CA GLY A 246 -14.50 -4.09 -8.89
C GLY A 246 -13.37 -5.00 -9.36
N ILE A 247 -13.55 -5.70 -10.49
CA ILE A 247 -12.49 -6.53 -11.07
C ILE A 247 -11.31 -5.66 -11.50
N GLY A 248 -11.57 -4.52 -12.17
CA GLY A 248 -10.52 -3.59 -12.57
C GLY A 248 -9.73 -3.06 -11.38
N THR A 249 -10.42 -2.65 -10.32
CA THR A 249 -9.79 -2.14 -9.08
C THR A 249 -8.97 -3.23 -8.38
N SER A 250 -9.51 -4.44 -8.25
CA SER A 250 -8.83 -5.60 -7.67
C SER A 250 -7.55 -5.95 -8.43
N ALA A 251 -7.62 -6.02 -9.76
CA ALA A 251 -6.47 -6.36 -10.60
C ALA A 251 -5.34 -5.36 -10.40
N ILE A 252 -5.64 -4.06 -10.43
CA ILE A 252 -4.64 -3.00 -10.22
C ILE A 252 -4.06 -3.08 -8.80
N ALA A 253 -4.90 -3.30 -7.78
CA ALA A 253 -4.45 -3.42 -6.40
C ALA A 253 -3.46 -4.58 -6.21
N ILE A 254 -3.76 -5.77 -6.77
CA ILE A 254 -2.91 -6.95 -6.68
C ILE A 254 -1.59 -6.77 -7.45
N ILE A 255 -1.65 -6.19 -8.65
CA ILE A 255 -0.44 -5.91 -9.45
C ILE A 255 0.50 -4.99 -8.67
N LEU A 256 -0.02 -3.90 -8.09
CA LEU A 256 0.76 -2.94 -7.33
C LEU A 256 1.28 -3.55 -6.02
N TYR A 257 0.45 -4.32 -5.32
CA TYR A 257 0.86 -5.07 -4.12
C TYR A 257 2.07 -5.97 -4.45
N ASN A 258 1.97 -6.83 -5.46
CA ASN A 258 3.05 -7.74 -5.83
C ASN A 258 4.31 -7.00 -6.31
N PHE A 259 4.13 -5.90 -7.05
CA PHE A 259 5.25 -5.05 -7.46
C PHE A 259 6.02 -4.48 -6.26
N PHE A 260 5.31 -3.93 -5.27
CA PHE A 260 5.96 -3.37 -4.08
C PHE A 260 6.54 -4.45 -3.17
N THR A 261 5.89 -5.61 -3.03
CA THR A 261 6.46 -6.77 -2.31
C THR A 261 7.79 -7.17 -2.93
N SER A 262 7.85 -7.34 -4.26
CA SER A 262 9.11 -7.66 -4.96
C SER A 262 10.20 -6.59 -4.76
N LYS A 263 9.81 -5.31 -4.66
CA LYS A 263 10.76 -4.23 -4.33
C LYS A 263 11.28 -4.32 -2.90
N ILE A 264 10.44 -4.66 -1.93
CA ILE A 264 10.82 -4.87 -0.53
C ILE A 264 11.78 -6.05 -0.44
N ASP A 265 11.43 -7.19 -1.04
CA ASP A 265 12.27 -8.39 -1.08
C ASP A 265 13.65 -8.09 -1.68
N GLY A 266 13.70 -7.27 -2.74
CA GLY A 266 14.95 -6.83 -3.34
C GLY A 266 15.83 -5.99 -2.39
N LEU A 267 15.24 -5.14 -1.53
CA LEU A 267 15.99 -4.40 -0.51
C LEU A 267 16.52 -5.34 0.58
N THR A 268 15.69 -6.26 1.06
CA THR A 268 16.06 -7.25 2.08
C THR A 268 17.18 -8.16 1.57
N TYR A 269 17.09 -8.63 0.31
CA TYR A 269 18.16 -9.42 -0.30
C TYR A 269 19.51 -8.68 -0.31
N LYS A 270 19.51 -7.37 -0.54
CA LYS A 270 20.73 -6.56 -0.52
C LYS A 270 21.28 -6.36 0.89
N ILE A 271 20.41 -6.27 1.89
CA ILE A 271 20.81 -6.29 3.30
C ILE A 271 21.49 -7.63 3.63
N ASP A 272 20.88 -8.75 3.25
CA ASP A 272 21.41 -10.10 3.52
C ASP A 272 22.75 -10.33 2.80
N GLU A 273 22.88 -9.88 1.55
CA GLU A 273 24.12 -9.95 0.77
C GLU A 273 25.28 -9.23 1.49
N ILE A 274 25.03 -8.02 1.98
CA ILE A 274 26.04 -7.26 2.73
C ILE A 274 26.26 -7.87 4.12
N GLY A 275 25.21 -8.31 4.80
CA GLY A 275 25.29 -8.95 6.12
C GLY A 275 26.18 -10.19 6.11
N MET A 276 26.07 -11.05 5.09
CA MET A 276 26.99 -12.17 4.88
C MET A 276 28.43 -11.70 4.67
N SER A 277 28.64 -10.62 3.91
CA SER A 277 29.97 -10.06 3.68
C SER A 277 30.59 -9.49 4.96
N ILE A 278 29.78 -8.87 5.83
CA ILE A 278 30.20 -8.40 7.16
C ILE A 278 30.65 -9.57 8.03
N GLN A 279 29.87 -10.66 8.07
CA GLN A 279 30.21 -11.86 8.84
C GLN A 279 31.50 -12.53 8.33
N GLN A 280 31.66 -12.64 7.01
CA GLN A 280 32.88 -13.19 6.40
C GLN A 280 34.12 -12.35 6.75
N SER A 281 34.03 -11.03 6.57
CA SER A 281 35.11 -10.11 6.94
C SER A 281 35.46 -10.20 8.44
N PHE A 282 34.46 -10.36 9.32
CA PHE A 282 34.72 -10.50 10.74
C PHE A 282 35.45 -11.80 11.06
N ALA A 283 35.03 -12.91 10.45
CA ALA A 283 35.64 -14.22 10.63
C ALA A 283 37.08 -14.28 10.10
N GLU A 284 37.42 -13.48 9.08
CA GLU A 284 38.76 -13.40 8.51
C GLU A 284 39.70 -12.53 9.37
N PHE A 285 39.24 -11.37 9.84
CA PHE A 285 40.11 -10.37 10.49
C PHE A 285 40.10 -10.39 12.02
N ASN A 286 39.19 -11.15 12.68
CA ASN A 286 39.09 -11.27 14.15
C ASN A 286 38.97 -12.72 14.61
#